data_AF-A0A8T6RDQ2-F1
#
_entry.id   AF-A0A8T6RDQ2-F1
#
_cell.length_a   1.000
_cell.length_b   1.000
_cell.length_c   1.000
_cell.angle_alpha   90.00
_cell.angle_beta   90.00
_cell.angle_gamma   90.00
#
_symmetry.space_group_name_H-M   'P 1'
#
loop_
_entity.id
_entity.type
_entity.pdbx_description
1 polymer ?
#
loop_
_entity_poly.entity_id
_entity_poly.type
_entity_poly.pdbx_seq_one_letter_code
_entity_poly.pdbx_strand_id
1 'polypeptide(L)'
;MRMTGDTNSKLFLKATKDRIMTTERDKLVSEVTQAIGERRCRDLLDLIAGIEKTKDWKTAVSILMDASDRSYKTPFTIQNKNKKIESLKYREVIFELLSCPGLEPIPETTISLLQNVESKKSFAQASTMFEEYALNQAIEEIRNRNTLFFELPHNHPLYEKHRSLLEERRKEELECLRLSNVEGKINIDQLWATSYGRRALSELGITGFQIDYSDIEVVLSVLQIPQSVKEQLKAGIKKARTVQSTNVGERISNPDYSQLLKSLIEQDTQIIRLQGSRHAVPTLNALLFEALSQYRSSQSSDKYRQIVHCLSDLTLIRSPDSFTTYEILTNLRDLRITTLAISALGNYYHDSATAILIDLLCATRMKWIIQASLEALSNQIKKHPQAKYSIKAAIDSGCKNAGDLEHLIKQYGK
;
A
#
# COMPACT_ATOMS: atom_id res chain seq x y z
N MET A 1 23.27 -60.18 -23.73
CA MET A 1 22.67 -59.42 -22.60
C MET A 1 23.47 -58.15 -22.34
N ARG A 2 23.07 -57.03 -22.95
CA ARG A 2 23.52 -55.66 -22.61
C ARG A 2 22.39 -54.71 -22.98
N MET A 3 21.47 -54.42 -22.05
CA MET A 3 20.43 -53.37 -22.17
C MET A 3 19.93 -52.93 -20.78
N THR A 4 20.82 -52.66 -19.82
CA THR A 4 20.43 -52.14 -18.49
C THR A 4 21.13 -50.84 -18.10
N GLY A 5 22.20 -50.44 -18.79
CA GLY A 5 22.91 -49.17 -18.52
C GLY A 5 22.25 -47.93 -19.13
N ASP A 6 21.58 -48.07 -20.27
CA ASP A 6 21.05 -46.94 -21.04
C ASP A 6 19.71 -46.42 -20.48
N THR A 7 18.93 -47.30 -19.84
CA THR A 7 17.66 -46.96 -19.17
C THR A 7 17.88 -46.18 -17.88
N ASN A 8 18.89 -46.56 -17.08
CA ASN A 8 19.23 -45.86 -15.84
C ASN A 8 19.83 -44.47 -16.10
N SER A 9 20.64 -44.33 -17.16
CA SER A 9 21.18 -43.03 -17.58
C SER A 9 20.08 -42.06 -18.05
N LYS A 10 19.12 -42.54 -18.86
CA LYS A 10 17.95 -41.75 -19.30
C LYS A 10 17.04 -41.34 -18.14
N LEU A 11 16.82 -42.23 -17.17
CA LEU A 11 16.07 -41.92 -15.95
C LEU A 11 16.78 -40.86 -15.09
N PHE A 12 18.10 -40.97 -14.93
CA PHE A 12 18.90 -40.00 -14.18
C PHE A 12 18.92 -38.62 -14.86
N LEU A 13 19.08 -38.57 -16.18
CA LEU A 13 19.04 -37.31 -16.94
C LEU A 13 17.66 -36.65 -16.90
N LYS A 14 16.58 -37.45 -16.98
CA LYS A 14 15.21 -36.94 -16.82
C LYS A 14 14.99 -36.36 -15.42
N ALA A 15 15.36 -37.09 -14.37
CA ALA A 15 15.24 -36.63 -12.99
C ALA A 15 16.08 -35.36 -12.72
N THR A 16 17.27 -35.27 -13.30
CA THR A 16 18.13 -34.07 -13.19
C THR A 16 17.51 -32.88 -13.90
N LYS A 17 16.99 -33.08 -15.12
CA LYS A 17 16.28 -32.04 -15.88
C LYS A 17 15.05 -31.54 -15.14
N ASP A 18 14.22 -32.45 -14.62
CA ASP A 18 13.02 -32.11 -13.85
C ASP A 18 13.40 -31.29 -12.60
N ARG A 19 14.46 -31.69 -11.89
CA ARG A 19 14.95 -30.95 -10.71
C ARG A 19 15.46 -29.54 -11.06
N ILE A 20 16.16 -29.39 -12.18
CA ILE A 20 16.62 -28.06 -12.65
C ILE A 20 15.41 -27.18 -12.96
N MET A 21 14.43 -27.71 -13.70
CA MET A 21 13.20 -26.98 -14.04
C MET A 21 12.40 -26.55 -12.80
N THR A 22 12.29 -27.42 -11.78
CA THR A 22 11.65 -27.08 -10.51
C THR A 22 12.43 -26.00 -9.77
N THR A 23 13.75 -26.09 -9.72
CA THR A 23 14.61 -25.11 -9.04
C THR A 23 14.51 -23.73 -9.72
N GLU A 24 14.52 -23.69 -11.05
CA GLU A 24 14.31 -22.45 -11.81
C GLU A 24 12.93 -21.86 -11.57
N ARG A 25 11.88 -22.70 -11.54
CA ARG A 25 10.52 -22.24 -11.21
C ARG A 25 10.46 -21.67 -9.80
N ASP A 26 10.98 -22.38 -8.79
CA ASP A 26 10.99 -21.92 -7.40
C ASP A 26 11.74 -20.59 -7.24
N LYS A 27 12.83 -20.40 -7.99
CA LYS A 27 13.56 -19.13 -8.03
C LYS A 27 12.68 -18.00 -8.58
N LEU A 28 12.01 -18.21 -9.71
CA LEU A 28 11.11 -17.20 -10.31
C LEU A 28 9.94 -16.86 -9.40
N VAL A 29 9.32 -17.88 -8.78
CA VAL A 29 8.26 -17.68 -7.78
C VAL A 29 8.79 -16.85 -6.62
N SER A 30 9.99 -17.14 -6.12
CA SER A 30 10.60 -16.36 -5.05
C SER A 30 10.84 -14.90 -5.45
N GLU A 31 11.37 -14.63 -6.65
CA GLU A 31 11.61 -13.28 -7.16
C GLU A 31 10.30 -12.48 -7.28
N VAL A 32 9.26 -13.08 -7.86
CA VAL A 32 7.91 -12.50 -7.95
C VAL A 32 7.32 -12.25 -6.56
N THR A 33 7.43 -13.21 -5.65
CA THR A 33 6.98 -13.06 -4.25
C THR A 33 7.67 -11.89 -3.55
N GLN A 34 8.99 -11.71 -3.73
CA GLN A 34 9.71 -10.57 -3.16
C GLN A 34 9.25 -9.26 -3.80
N ALA A 35 9.11 -9.21 -5.13
CA ALA A 35 8.64 -8.01 -5.82
C ALA A 35 7.25 -7.58 -5.33
N ILE A 36 6.32 -8.52 -5.15
CA ILE A 36 4.99 -8.22 -4.61
C ILE A 36 5.06 -7.80 -3.13
N GLY A 37 5.73 -8.57 -2.28
CA GLY A 37 5.83 -8.26 -0.85
C GLY A 37 6.50 -6.91 -0.55
N GLU A 38 7.39 -6.47 -1.44
CA GLU A 38 8.10 -5.20 -1.39
C GLU A 38 7.45 -4.06 -2.19
N ARG A 39 6.31 -4.30 -2.86
CA ARG A 39 5.63 -3.36 -3.78
C ARG A 39 6.56 -2.79 -4.87
N ARG A 40 7.44 -3.63 -5.43
CA ARG A 40 8.32 -3.28 -6.56
C ARG A 40 7.58 -3.48 -7.89
N CYS A 41 6.50 -2.75 -8.12
CA CYS A 41 5.56 -2.98 -9.23
C CYS A 41 6.23 -2.94 -10.62
N ARG A 42 7.24 -2.07 -10.79
CA ARG A 42 8.06 -2.04 -12.02
C ARG A 42 8.90 -3.30 -12.21
N ASP A 43 9.59 -3.75 -11.15
CA ASP A 43 10.37 -5.00 -11.21
C ASP A 43 9.46 -6.20 -11.47
N LEU A 44 8.28 -6.22 -10.85
CA LEU A 44 7.27 -7.23 -11.12
C LEU A 44 6.86 -7.24 -12.60
N LEU A 45 6.62 -6.08 -13.21
CA LEU A 45 6.31 -5.98 -14.63
C LEU A 45 7.46 -6.54 -15.50
N ASP A 46 8.71 -6.17 -15.20
CA ASP A 46 9.89 -6.65 -15.92
C ASP A 46 10.06 -8.17 -15.78
N LEU A 47 9.85 -8.72 -14.58
CA LEU A 47 9.87 -10.16 -14.30
C LEU A 47 8.78 -10.91 -15.09
N ILE A 48 7.55 -10.40 -15.08
CA ILE A 48 6.42 -11.02 -15.77
C ILE A 48 6.61 -11.00 -17.29
N ALA A 49 7.07 -9.87 -17.85
CA ALA A 49 7.43 -9.77 -19.26
C ALA A 49 8.57 -10.74 -19.63
N GLY A 50 9.57 -10.88 -18.75
CA GLY A 50 10.66 -11.83 -18.91
C GLY A 50 10.20 -13.30 -18.91
N ILE A 51 9.29 -13.66 -18.00
CA ILE A 51 8.70 -15.01 -17.93
C ILE A 51 7.88 -15.29 -19.18
N GLU A 52 7.01 -14.36 -19.59
CA GLU A 52 6.18 -14.52 -20.79
C GLU A 52 7.05 -14.74 -22.04
N LYS A 53 8.11 -13.95 -22.20
CA LYS A 53 9.03 -14.04 -23.33
C LYS A 53 9.80 -15.36 -23.39
N THR A 54 10.17 -15.92 -22.24
CA THR A 54 11.02 -17.12 -22.15
C THR A 54 10.22 -18.41 -22.08
N LYS A 55 9.00 -18.35 -21.55
CA LYS A 55 8.08 -19.47 -21.37
C LYS A 55 6.78 -19.15 -22.10
N ASP A 56 5.76 -18.70 -21.36
CA ASP A 56 4.49 -18.23 -21.89
C ASP A 56 3.72 -17.45 -20.79
N TRP A 57 2.64 -16.78 -21.19
CA TRP A 57 1.77 -16.05 -20.28
C TRP A 57 1.15 -16.96 -19.21
N LYS A 58 0.72 -18.17 -19.59
CA LYS A 58 0.11 -19.13 -18.67
C LYS A 58 1.04 -19.45 -17.49
N THR A 59 2.33 -19.62 -17.77
CA THR A 59 3.36 -19.84 -16.75
C THR A 59 3.51 -18.62 -15.85
N ALA A 60 3.47 -17.41 -16.40
CA ALA A 60 3.52 -16.17 -15.62
C ALA A 60 2.32 -16.08 -14.65
N VAL A 61 1.10 -16.35 -15.12
CA VAL A 61 -0.11 -16.40 -14.27
C VAL A 61 0.01 -17.46 -13.18
N SER A 62 0.47 -18.66 -13.53
CA SER A 62 0.71 -19.73 -12.56
C SER A 62 1.72 -19.32 -11.48
N ILE A 63 2.78 -18.60 -11.85
CA ILE A 63 3.76 -18.06 -10.89
C ILE A 63 3.15 -16.97 -10.00
N LEU A 64 2.33 -16.07 -10.56
CA LEU A 64 1.62 -15.05 -9.78
C LEU A 64 0.70 -15.71 -8.73
N MET A 65 -0.08 -16.72 -9.14
CA MET A 65 -0.94 -17.47 -8.22
C MET A 65 -0.14 -18.16 -7.12
N ASP A 66 0.96 -18.85 -7.46
CA ASP A 66 1.83 -19.50 -6.47
C ASP A 66 2.44 -18.50 -5.48
N ALA A 67 2.73 -17.26 -5.92
CA ALA A 67 3.34 -16.24 -5.08
C ALA A 67 2.46 -15.85 -3.88
N SER A 68 1.13 -15.98 -4.00
CA SER A 68 0.17 -15.66 -2.94
C SER A 68 0.38 -16.48 -1.65
N ASP A 69 0.88 -17.71 -1.77
CA ASP A 69 1.09 -18.65 -0.67
C ASP A 69 2.54 -18.67 -0.15
N ARG A 70 3.43 -17.92 -0.78
CA ARG A 70 4.85 -17.90 -0.45
C ARG A 70 5.18 -16.79 0.53
N SER A 71 6.30 -16.99 1.23
CA SER A 71 6.82 -15.99 2.15
C SER A 71 7.90 -15.14 1.50
N TYR A 72 7.90 -13.85 1.79
CA TYR A 72 8.93 -12.91 1.39
C TYR A 72 9.74 -12.44 2.60
N LYS A 73 10.90 -11.84 2.34
CA LYS A 73 11.77 -11.33 3.40
C LYS A 73 11.26 -9.94 3.79
N THR A 74 10.80 -9.80 5.02
CA THR A 74 10.40 -8.49 5.53
C THR A 74 11.63 -7.58 5.70
N PRO A 75 11.49 -6.25 5.54
CA PRO A 75 12.57 -5.33 5.87
C PRO A 75 12.79 -5.35 7.39
N PHE A 76 13.83 -4.67 7.87
CA PHE A 76 14.14 -4.43 9.29
C PHE A 76 12.88 -4.27 10.16
N THR A 77 12.37 -5.39 10.67
CA THR A 77 11.42 -5.43 11.76
C THR A 77 12.17 -6.01 12.95
N ILE A 78 11.66 -5.80 14.16
CA ILE A 78 12.26 -6.26 15.42
C ILE A 78 12.58 -7.78 15.36
N GLN A 79 11.99 -8.53 14.41
CA GLN A 79 12.32 -9.90 14.11
C GLN A 79 12.42 -10.07 12.59
N ASN A 80 13.63 -10.15 12.03
CA ASN A 80 13.89 -10.53 10.63
C ASN A 80 13.22 -11.88 10.31
N LYS A 81 11.97 -11.84 9.86
CA LYS A 81 11.12 -13.02 9.65
C LYS A 81 10.66 -13.07 8.20
N ASN A 82 10.67 -14.28 7.66
CA ASN A 82 9.91 -14.58 6.46
C ASN A 82 8.42 -14.50 6.82
N LYS A 83 7.65 -13.74 6.04
CA LYS A 83 6.21 -13.58 6.24
C LYS A 83 5.48 -13.86 4.93
N LYS A 84 4.32 -14.51 4.99
CA LYS A 84 3.40 -14.63 3.85
C LYS A 84 3.00 -13.23 3.35
N ILE A 85 2.82 -13.09 2.03
CA ILE A 85 2.30 -11.84 1.46
C ILE A 85 0.94 -11.53 2.08
N GLU A 86 0.76 -10.28 2.50
CA GLU A 86 -0.51 -9.80 3.02
C GLU A 86 -1.60 -9.79 1.93
N SER A 87 -2.85 -10.17 2.26
CA SER A 87 -3.90 -10.43 1.26
C SER A 87 -4.27 -9.21 0.42
N LEU A 88 -4.53 -8.06 1.06
CA LEU A 88 -4.86 -6.83 0.33
C LEU A 88 -3.64 -6.24 -0.37
N LYS A 89 -2.43 -6.39 0.19
CA LYS A 89 -1.20 -6.03 -0.54
C LYS A 89 -1.07 -6.83 -1.84
N TYR A 90 -1.20 -8.16 -1.77
CA TYR A 90 -1.16 -9.02 -2.94
C TYR A 90 -2.17 -8.55 -3.99
N ARG A 91 -3.42 -8.31 -3.56
CA ARG A 91 -4.49 -7.82 -4.43
C ARG A 91 -4.14 -6.47 -5.08
N GLU A 92 -3.80 -5.46 -4.30
CA GLU A 92 -3.46 -4.12 -4.80
C GLU A 92 -2.30 -4.15 -5.80
N VAL A 93 -1.26 -4.94 -5.54
CA VAL A 93 -0.12 -5.07 -6.47
C VAL A 93 -0.51 -5.78 -7.76
N ILE A 94 -1.38 -6.80 -7.73
CA ILE A 94 -1.88 -7.46 -8.95
C ILE A 94 -2.74 -6.49 -9.78
N PHE A 95 -3.59 -5.70 -9.14
CA PHE A 95 -4.37 -4.68 -9.84
C PHE A 95 -3.47 -3.60 -10.44
N GLU A 96 -2.44 -3.15 -9.73
CA GLU A 96 -1.46 -2.21 -10.27
C GLU A 96 -0.69 -2.79 -11.46
N LEU A 97 -0.24 -4.06 -11.37
CA LEU A 97 0.42 -4.78 -12.47
C LEU A 97 -0.47 -4.81 -13.72
N LEU A 98 -1.77 -5.08 -13.55
CA LEU A 98 -2.75 -5.13 -14.65
C LEU A 98 -3.38 -3.76 -14.97
N SER A 99 -2.72 -2.67 -14.57
CA SER A 99 -3.10 -1.28 -14.89
C SER A 99 -4.47 -0.83 -14.38
N CYS A 100 -4.94 -1.44 -13.29
CA CYS A 100 -6.25 -1.18 -12.66
C CYS A 100 -6.19 -0.67 -11.21
N PRO A 101 -5.22 0.18 -10.81
CA PRO A 101 -5.15 0.64 -9.43
C PRO A 101 -6.43 1.37 -9.02
N GLY A 102 -6.94 1.09 -7.83
CA GLY A 102 -8.18 1.67 -7.29
C GLY A 102 -9.47 0.93 -7.66
N LEU A 103 -9.41 -0.13 -8.46
CA LEU A 103 -10.55 -1.00 -8.75
C LEU A 103 -10.56 -2.26 -7.87
N GLU A 104 -9.64 -2.38 -6.92
CA GLU A 104 -9.48 -3.56 -6.08
C GLU A 104 -10.74 -3.96 -5.29
N PRO A 105 -11.63 -3.06 -4.82
CA PRO A 105 -12.73 -3.47 -3.93
C PRO A 105 -13.84 -4.31 -4.57
N ILE A 106 -13.71 -4.77 -5.82
CA ILE A 106 -14.69 -5.66 -6.48
C ILE A 106 -14.84 -7.02 -5.74
N PRO A 107 -15.99 -7.70 -5.85
CA PRO A 107 -16.30 -8.90 -5.06
C PRO A 107 -15.35 -10.09 -5.29
N GLU A 108 -14.84 -10.27 -6.51
CA GLU A 108 -14.09 -11.46 -6.91
C GLU A 108 -12.71 -11.56 -6.25
N THR A 109 -12.33 -12.78 -5.90
CA THR A 109 -11.01 -13.07 -5.34
C THR A 109 -9.90 -12.88 -6.38
N THR A 110 -8.71 -12.47 -5.92
CA THR A 110 -7.56 -12.23 -6.81
C THR A 110 -7.13 -13.50 -7.57
N ILE A 111 -7.29 -14.68 -6.99
CA ILE A 111 -6.98 -15.95 -7.67
C ILE A 111 -7.98 -16.25 -8.78
N SER A 112 -9.29 -16.11 -8.52
CA SER A 112 -10.31 -16.31 -9.57
C SER A 112 -10.12 -15.34 -10.74
N LEU A 113 -9.81 -14.09 -10.41
CA LEU A 113 -9.45 -13.05 -11.36
C LEU A 113 -8.24 -13.42 -12.25
N LEU A 114 -7.17 -13.97 -11.65
CA LEU A 114 -6.01 -14.45 -12.40
C LEU A 114 -6.32 -15.66 -13.29
N GLN A 115 -7.16 -16.59 -12.81
CA GLN A 115 -7.61 -17.74 -13.60
C GLN A 115 -8.40 -17.31 -14.86
N ASN A 116 -9.21 -16.25 -14.75
CA ASN A 116 -9.99 -15.72 -15.88
C ASN A 116 -9.10 -15.23 -17.03
N VAL A 117 -7.93 -14.70 -16.71
CA VAL A 117 -6.97 -14.18 -17.72
C VAL A 117 -5.92 -15.18 -18.15
N GLU A 118 -5.82 -16.36 -17.51
CA GLU A 118 -4.86 -17.41 -17.84
C GLU A 118 -4.99 -17.89 -19.29
N SER A 119 -6.23 -17.92 -19.81
CA SER A 119 -6.53 -18.37 -21.17
C SER A 119 -6.08 -17.42 -22.29
N LYS A 120 -5.60 -16.22 -21.94
CA LYS A 120 -5.18 -15.21 -22.92
C LYS A 120 -3.83 -15.54 -23.52
N LYS A 121 -3.56 -15.00 -24.71
CA LYS A 121 -2.32 -15.28 -25.44
C LYS A 121 -1.12 -14.49 -24.93
N SER A 122 -1.35 -13.37 -24.25
CA SER A 122 -0.30 -12.48 -23.78
C SER A 122 -0.72 -11.64 -22.58
N PHE A 123 0.27 -11.07 -21.88
CA PHE A 123 0.05 -10.12 -20.79
C PHE A 123 -0.77 -8.91 -21.22
N ALA A 124 -0.54 -8.39 -22.44
CA ALA A 124 -1.30 -7.26 -22.96
C ALA A 124 -2.79 -7.59 -23.14
N GLN A 125 -3.12 -8.74 -23.72
CA GLN A 125 -4.52 -9.17 -23.89
C GLN A 125 -5.18 -9.47 -22.54
N ALA A 126 -4.43 -10.05 -21.61
CA ALA A 126 -4.88 -10.26 -20.23
C ALA A 126 -5.19 -8.94 -19.54
N SER A 127 -4.32 -7.95 -19.63
CA SER A 127 -4.49 -6.63 -19.00
C SER A 127 -5.71 -5.90 -19.54
N THR A 128 -5.91 -5.85 -20.87
CA THR A 128 -7.11 -5.22 -21.46
C THR A 128 -8.40 -5.91 -21.03
N MET A 129 -8.44 -7.25 -21.05
CA MET A 129 -9.63 -7.99 -20.61
C MET A 129 -9.90 -7.79 -19.11
N PHE A 130 -8.83 -7.81 -18.31
CA PHE A 130 -8.91 -7.60 -16.86
C PHE A 130 -9.45 -6.21 -16.54
N GLU A 131 -8.92 -5.19 -17.21
CA GLU A 131 -9.34 -3.80 -17.05
C GLU A 131 -10.81 -3.62 -17.38
N GLU A 132 -11.27 -4.16 -18.51
CA GLU A 132 -12.68 -4.13 -18.90
C GLU A 132 -13.57 -4.84 -17.86
N TYR A 133 -13.17 -6.03 -17.41
CA TYR A 133 -13.92 -6.79 -16.41
C TYR A 133 -14.01 -6.04 -15.07
N ALA A 134 -12.85 -5.63 -14.53
CA ALA A 134 -12.76 -4.97 -13.23
C ALA A 134 -13.50 -3.63 -13.24
N LEU A 135 -13.40 -2.86 -14.33
CA LEU A 135 -14.13 -1.61 -14.48
C LEU A 135 -15.64 -1.85 -14.50
N ASN A 136 -16.12 -2.85 -15.25
CA ASN A 136 -17.55 -3.18 -15.29
C ASN A 136 -18.08 -3.57 -13.90
N GLN A 137 -17.36 -4.43 -13.18
CA GLN A 137 -17.71 -4.81 -11.81
C GLN A 137 -17.71 -3.60 -10.85
N ALA A 138 -16.68 -2.75 -10.92
CA ALA A 138 -16.61 -1.55 -10.10
C ALA A 138 -17.77 -0.58 -10.39
N ILE A 139 -18.17 -0.42 -11.65
CA ILE A 139 -19.32 0.42 -12.02
C ILE A 139 -20.62 -0.15 -11.45
N GLU A 140 -20.82 -1.46 -11.48
CA GLU A 140 -22.00 -2.11 -10.88
C GLU A 140 -22.05 -1.84 -9.37
N GLU A 141 -20.93 -2.01 -8.67
CA GLU A 141 -20.81 -1.71 -7.24
C GLU A 141 -21.11 -0.23 -6.93
N ILE A 142 -20.53 0.69 -7.70
CA ILE A 142 -20.75 2.14 -7.54
C ILE A 142 -22.22 2.51 -7.79
N ARG A 143 -22.86 1.89 -8.80
CA ARG A 143 -24.30 2.09 -9.07
C ARG A 143 -25.16 1.57 -7.91
N ASN A 144 -24.73 0.50 -7.26
CA ASN A 144 -25.34 -0.08 -6.07
C ASN A 144 -24.97 0.66 -4.77
N ARG A 145 -24.38 1.86 -4.86
CA ARG A 145 -24.00 2.72 -3.73
C ARG A 145 -22.91 2.13 -2.83
N ASN A 146 -22.04 1.28 -3.39
CA ASN A 146 -20.78 0.92 -2.76
C ASN A 146 -19.65 1.74 -3.37
N THR A 147 -19.31 2.88 -2.74
CA THR A 147 -18.22 3.74 -3.19
C THR A 147 -16.91 3.52 -2.42
N LEU A 148 -16.96 2.72 -1.34
CA LEU A 148 -15.89 2.59 -0.38
C LEU A 148 -14.64 1.97 -1.03
N PHE A 149 -13.49 2.57 -0.72
CA PHE A 149 -12.15 2.18 -1.20
C PHE A 149 -11.89 2.29 -2.71
N PHE A 150 -12.89 2.53 -3.56
CA PHE A 150 -12.67 2.72 -5.00
C PHE A 150 -11.93 4.03 -5.29
N GLU A 151 -10.90 4.03 -6.13
CA GLU A 151 -10.13 5.23 -6.47
C GLU A 151 -9.77 5.26 -7.97
N LEU A 152 -10.57 5.94 -8.78
CA LEU A 152 -10.33 5.97 -10.23
C LEU A 152 -9.14 6.88 -10.61
N PRO A 153 -8.13 6.38 -11.37
CA PRO A 153 -6.94 7.15 -11.72
C PRO A 153 -7.25 8.45 -12.47
N HIS A 154 -6.53 9.53 -12.15
CA HIS A 154 -6.88 10.87 -12.63
C HIS A 154 -6.58 11.11 -14.12
N ASN A 155 -5.61 10.37 -14.68
CA ASN A 155 -4.97 10.73 -15.95
C ASN A 155 -5.34 9.80 -17.12
N HIS A 156 -6.40 8.99 -16.99
CA HIS A 156 -6.74 8.00 -18.00
C HIS A 156 -8.15 8.26 -18.59
N PRO A 157 -8.27 8.62 -19.88
CA PRO A 157 -9.54 9.03 -20.50
C PRO A 157 -10.68 8.02 -20.37
N LEU A 158 -10.37 6.71 -20.36
CA LEU A 158 -11.40 5.67 -20.22
C LEU A 158 -12.19 5.77 -18.91
N TYR A 159 -11.58 6.31 -17.85
CA TYR A 159 -12.24 6.43 -16.55
C TYR A 159 -12.95 7.76 -16.34
N GLU A 160 -12.88 8.73 -17.25
CA GLU A 160 -13.41 10.08 -17.02
C GLU A 160 -14.91 10.06 -16.69
N LYS A 161 -15.71 9.40 -17.53
CA LYS A 161 -17.15 9.23 -17.31
C LYS A 161 -17.45 8.49 -16.00
N HIS A 162 -16.67 7.46 -15.69
CA HIS A 162 -16.87 6.64 -14.50
C HIS A 162 -16.45 7.36 -13.21
N ARG A 163 -15.47 8.25 -13.31
CA ARG A 163 -15.06 9.13 -12.21
C ARG A 163 -16.16 10.13 -11.88
N SER A 164 -16.77 10.73 -12.90
CA SER A 164 -17.93 11.60 -12.70
C SER A 164 -19.06 10.87 -11.97
N LEU A 165 -19.33 9.61 -12.34
CA LEU A 165 -20.30 8.76 -11.62
C LEU A 165 -19.90 8.48 -10.17
N LEU A 166 -18.64 8.11 -9.92
CA LEU A 166 -18.14 7.86 -8.57
C LEU A 166 -18.25 9.10 -7.68
N GLU A 167 -17.86 10.26 -8.19
CA GLU A 167 -17.93 11.52 -7.45
C GLU A 167 -19.36 12.02 -7.25
N GLU A 168 -20.25 11.82 -8.24
CA GLU A 168 -21.68 12.07 -8.09
C GLU A 168 -22.25 11.23 -6.93
N ARG A 169 -21.99 9.92 -6.91
CA ARG A 169 -22.45 9.02 -5.83
C ARG A 169 -21.88 9.40 -4.47
N ARG A 170 -20.60 9.72 -4.38
CA ARG A 170 -19.98 10.18 -3.13
C ARG A 170 -20.61 11.47 -2.62
N LYS A 171 -20.94 12.39 -3.52
CA LYS A 171 -21.60 13.65 -3.17
C LYS A 171 -23.03 13.40 -2.68
N GLU A 172 -23.79 12.53 -3.35
CA GLU A 172 -25.13 12.12 -2.90
C GLU A 172 -25.08 11.48 -1.50
N GLU A 173 -24.14 10.57 -1.25
CA GLU A 173 -23.93 9.94 0.07
C GLU A 173 -23.72 10.98 1.18
N LEU A 174 -22.95 12.03 0.88
CA LEU A 174 -22.68 13.13 1.81
C LEU A 174 -23.89 14.03 2.04
N GLU A 175 -24.65 14.37 0.98
CA GLU A 175 -25.87 15.18 1.09
C GLU A 175 -26.97 14.45 1.88
N CYS A 176 -26.98 13.12 1.80
CA CYS A 176 -27.87 12.25 2.56
C CYS A 176 -27.38 11.94 3.98
N LEU A 177 -26.15 12.30 4.35
CA LEU A 177 -25.56 12.01 5.65
C LEU A 177 -26.38 12.67 6.78
N ARG A 178 -26.71 11.91 7.83
CA ARG A 178 -27.44 12.39 9.00
C ARG A 178 -26.72 11.93 10.26
N LEU A 179 -26.14 12.88 10.97
CA LEU A 179 -25.53 12.64 12.28
C LEU A 179 -26.59 12.81 13.36
N SER A 180 -26.59 11.92 14.34
CA SER A 180 -27.52 11.94 15.47
C SER A 180 -26.77 12.05 16.79
N ASN A 181 -27.39 12.70 17.77
CA ASN A 181 -26.93 12.69 19.14
C ASN A 181 -27.59 11.51 19.88
N VAL A 182 -26.76 10.65 20.45
CA VAL A 182 -27.14 9.52 21.29
C VAL A 182 -26.42 9.69 22.63
N GLU A 183 -27.18 9.93 23.69
CA GLU A 183 -26.68 10.00 25.07
C GLU A 183 -25.53 11.01 25.28
N GLY A 184 -25.59 12.16 24.60
CA GLY A 184 -24.58 13.22 24.72
C GLY A 184 -23.37 13.04 23.81
N LYS A 185 -23.30 11.95 23.04
CA LYS A 185 -22.30 11.70 22.00
C LYS A 185 -22.91 11.71 20.61
N ILE A 186 -22.09 11.92 19.61
CA ILE A 186 -22.52 11.96 18.20
C ILE A 186 -22.23 10.61 17.57
N ASN A 187 -23.27 9.98 17.03
CA ASN A 187 -23.12 8.76 16.24
C ASN A 187 -22.53 9.10 14.87
N ILE A 188 -21.41 8.45 14.55
CA ILE A 188 -20.62 8.64 13.32
C ILE A 188 -20.58 7.37 12.45
N ASP A 189 -21.46 6.39 12.69
CA ASP A 189 -21.58 5.17 11.88
C ASP A 189 -21.67 5.48 10.38
N GLN A 190 -22.51 6.44 10.00
CA GLN A 190 -22.71 6.82 8.60
C GLN A 190 -21.45 7.44 7.98
N LEU A 191 -20.60 8.11 8.77
CA LEU A 191 -19.35 8.66 8.23
C LEU A 191 -18.40 7.54 7.81
N TRP A 192 -18.28 6.48 8.61
CA TRP A 192 -17.51 5.29 8.25
C TRP A 192 -18.02 4.60 6.99
N ALA A 193 -19.33 4.69 6.73
CA ALA A 193 -19.98 4.14 5.54
C ALA A 193 -19.80 5.00 4.27
N THR A 194 -19.08 6.12 4.33
CA THR A 194 -18.78 6.98 3.17
C THR A 194 -17.28 7.07 2.90
N SER A 195 -16.89 7.21 1.62
CA SER A 195 -15.48 7.33 1.24
C SER A 195 -14.77 8.50 1.93
N TYR A 196 -15.40 9.68 1.90
CA TYR A 196 -14.85 10.91 2.48
C TYR A 196 -14.89 10.90 4.01
N GLY A 197 -15.98 10.41 4.61
CA GLY A 197 -16.10 10.25 6.06
C GLY A 197 -15.06 9.29 6.62
N ARG A 198 -14.96 8.08 6.05
CA ARG A 198 -13.93 7.10 6.44
C ARG A 198 -12.53 7.69 6.39
N ARG A 199 -12.17 8.37 5.29
CA ARG A 199 -10.84 8.96 5.14
C ARG A 199 -10.58 10.03 6.20
N ALA A 200 -11.51 10.95 6.41
CA ALA A 200 -11.39 11.99 7.44
C ALA A 200 -11.24 11.40 8.85
N LEU A 201 -12.05 10.39 9.19
CA LEU A 201 -11.98 9.72 10.49
C LEU A 201 -10.65 8.99 10.69
N SER A 202 -10.15 8.30 9.66
CA SER A 202 -8.84 7.65 9.67
C SER A 202 -7.69 8.66 9.81
N GLU A 203 -7.73 9.77 9.07
CA GLU A 203 -6.70 10.83 9.13
C GLU A 203 -6.63 11.51 10.51
N LEU A 204 -7.77 11.60 11.20
CA LEU A 204 -7.87 12.16 12.55
C LEU A 204 -7.62 11.14 13.67
N GLY A 205 -7.50 9.85 13.35
CA GLY A 205 -7.31 8.80 14.35
C GLY A 205 -8.55 8.59 15.23
N ILE A 206 -9.76 8.81 14.69
CA ILE A 206 -11.00 8.53 15.41
C ILE A 206 -11.27 7.02 15.43
N THR A 207 -11.73 6.50 16.58
CA THR A 207 -12.13 5.09 16.77
C THR A 207 -13.62 4.96 17.04
N GLY A 208 -14.19 3.80 16.69
CA GLY A 208 -15.55 3.43 17.07
C GLY A 208 -16.64 4.23 16.37
N PHE A 209 -17.85 4.19 16.92
CA PHE A 209 -19.06 4.73 16.28
C PHE A 209 -19.60 5.98 16.95
N GLN A 210 -18.96 6.47 18.01
CA GLN A 210 -19.43 7.61 18.78
C GLN A 210 -18.27 8.51 19.18
N ILE A 211 -18.46 9.82 19.01
CA ILE A 211 -17.47 10.85 19.40
C ILE A 211 -18.12 12.00 20.16
N ASP A 212 -17.30 12.78 20.84
CA ASP A 212 -17.75 13.97 21.56
C ASP A 212 -18.04 15.13 20.59
N TYR A 213 -18.79 16.13 21.07
CA TYR A 213 -19.17 17.28 20.26
C TYR A 213 -17.97 18.15 19.82
N SER A 214 -16.89 18.19 20.61
CA SER A 214 -15.66 18.88 20.22
C SER A 214 -15.01 18.24 19.00
N ASP A 215 -15.01 16.91 18.94
CA ASP A 215 -14.29 16.16 17.92
C ASP A 215 -15.02 16.22 16.58
N ILE A 216 -16.37 16.28 16.59
CA ILE A 216 -17.12 16.40 15.34
C ILE A 216 -16.79 17.69 14.59
N GLU A 217 -16.49 18.78 15.30
CA GLU A 217 -16.15 20.05 14.66
C GLU A 217 -14.83 19.93 13.89
N VAL A 218 -13.86 19.21 14.46
CA VAL A 218 -12.59 18.87 13.81
C VAL A 218 -12.83 17.98 12.60
N VAL A 219 -13.65 16.91 12.73
CA VAL A 219 -14.02 16.02 11.63
C VAL A 219 -14.67 16.80 10.47
N LEU A 220 -15.65 17.66 10.76
CA LEU A 220 -16.30 18.49 9.75
C LEU A 220 -15.36 19.53 9.14
N SER A 221 -14.31 19.95 9.85
CA SER A 221 -13.33 20.90 9.31
C SER A 221 -12.44 20.27 8.22
N VAL A 222 -12.02 19.01 8.41
CA VAL A 222 -11.16 18.28 7.46
C VAL A 222 -11.94 17.62 6.32
N LEU A 223 -13.25 17.39 6.51
CA LEU A 223 -14.10 16.88 5.44
C LEU A 223 -14.13 17.84 4.25
N GLN A 224 -13.73 17.31 3.10
CA GLN A 224 -13.71 18.02 1.81
C GLN A 224 -15.13 18.08 1.21
N ILE A 225 -16.04 18.79 1.89
CA ILE A 225 -17.44 18.88 1.50
C ILE A 225 -17.92 20.34 1.41
N PRO A 226 -18.94 20.64 0.59
CA PRO A 226 -19.48 21.99 0.49
C PRO A 226 -19.95 22.53 1.84
N GLN A 227 -19.77 23.83 2.05
CA GLN A 227 -20.13 24.51 3.30
C GLN A 227 -21.62 24.33 3.66
N SER A 228 -22.50 24.30 2.65
CA SER A 228 -23.94 24.04 2.83
C SER A 228 -24.21 22.67 3.46
N VAL A 229 -23.47 21.64 3.08
CA VAL A 229 -23.60 20.29 3.66
C VAL A 229 -23.08 20.31 5.11
N LYS A 230 -21.96 20.99 5.38
CA LYS A 230 -21.43 21.15 6.75
C LYS A 230 -22.47 21.80 7.68
N GLU A 231 -23.14 22.85 7.21
CA GLU A 231 -24.16 23.55 7.98
C GLU A 231 -25.40 22.68 8.24
N GLN A 232 -25.84 21.91 7.24
CA GLN A 232 -26.94 20.96 7.40
C GLN A 232 -26.60 19.87 8.43
N LEU A 233 -25.38 19.35 8.42
CA LEU A 233 -24.92 18.37 9.42
C LEU A 233 -24.90 18.97 10.82
N LYS A 234 -24.34 20.17 10.98
CA LYS A 234 -24.34 20.90 12.27
C LYS A 234 -25.75 21.15 12.79
N ALA A 235 -26.68 21.52 11.91
CA ALA A 235 -28.09 21.71 12.27
C ALA A 235 -28.79 20.39 12.63
N GLY A 236 -28.44 19.29 11.94
CA GLY A 236 -28.97 17.95 12.18
C GLY A 236 -28.60 17.39 13.56
N ILE A 237 -27.35 17.57 13.99
CA ILE A 237 -26.85 17.10 15.30
C ILE A 237 -27.64 17.69 16.46
N LYS A 238 -28.11 18.94 16.34
CA LYS A 238 -28.89 19.63 17.38
C LYS A 238 -30.31 19.06 17.55
N LYS A 239 -30.80 18.26 16.59
CA LYS A 239 -32.12 17.61 16.66
C LYS A 239 -31.93 16.17 17.10
N ALA A 240 -32.29 15.86 18.35
CA ALA A 240 -32.30 14.48 18.83
C ALA A 240 -33.21 13.63 17.92
N ARG A 241 -32.61 12.68 17.21
CA ARG A 241 -33.30 11.71 16.38
C ARG A 241 -32.62 10.36 16.59
N THR A 242 -33.42 9.35 16.90
CA THR A 242 -32.96 7.96 16.89
C THR A 242 -32.78 7.55 15.43
N VAL A 243 -31.53 7.49 14.97
CA VAL A 243 -31.20 6.93 13.66
C VAL A 243 -30.91 5.45 13.85
N GLN A 244 -31.51 4.59 13.04
CA GLN A 244 -31.16 3.18 13.00
C GLN A 244 -29.70 3.03 12.58
N SER A 245 -28.93 2.31 13.39
CA SER A 245 -27.55 1.92 13.07
C SER A 245 -27.51 1.33 11.67
N THR A 246 -26.70 1.93 10.81
CA THR A 246 -26.39 1.31 9.52
C THR A 246 -25.34 0.23 9.75
N ASN A 247 -25.57 -0.99 9.26
CA ASN A 247 -24.54 -2.04 9.27
C ASN A 247 -23.45 -1.64 8.27
N VAL A 248 -22.48 -0.87 8.74
CA VAL A 248 -21.40 -0.25 7.95
C VAL A 248 -20.65 -1.26 7.07
N GLY A 249 -20.50 -2.50 7.52
CA GLY A 249 -19.80 -3.57 6.80
C GLY A 249 -20.62 -4.31 5.73
N GLU A 250 -21.95 -4.24 5.75
CA GLU A 250 -22.81 -5.01 4.81
C GLU A 250 -22.80 -4.45 3.40
N ARG A 251 -22.35 -3.20 3.21
CA ARG A 251 -22.28 -2.56 1.89
C ARG A 251 -21.07 -2.97 1.05
N ILE A 252 -20.02 -3.48 1.69
CA ILE A 252 -18.79 -3.87 0.99
C ILE A 252 -18.90 -5.33 0.59
N SER A 253 -19.03 -5.57 -0.71
CA SER A 253 -19.13 -6.91 -1.29
C SER A 253 -17.84 -7.73 -1.11
N ASN A 254 -16.67 -7.10 -1.14
CA ASN A 254 -15.41 -7.78 -0.93
C ASN A 254 -15.12 -8.02 0.57
N PRO A 255 -14.96 -9.28 1.02
CA PRO A 255 -14.81 -9.60 2.43
C PRO A 255 -13.52 -9.07 3.05
N ASP A 256 -12.41 -9.00 2.30
CA ASP A 256 -11.14 -8.48 2.81
C ASP A 256 -11.24 -6.98 3.08
N TYR A 257 -11.92 -6.23 2.21
CA TYR A 257 -12.16 -4.79 2.40
C TYR A 257 -13.19 -4.51 3.50
N SER A 258 -14.19 -5.38 3.68
CA SER A 258 -15.13 -5.29 4.81
C SER A 258 -14.40 -5.50 6.14
N GLN A 259 -13.53 -6.51 6.23
CA GLN A 259 -12.67 -6.73 7.39
C GLN A 259 -11.70 -5.57 7.62
N LEU A 260 -11.14 -4.99 6.53
CA LEU A 260 -10.29 -3.80 6.64
C LEU A 260 -11.05 -2.64 7.27
N LEU A 261 -12.26 -2.33 6.80
CA LEU A 261 -13.06 -1.25 7.36
C LEU A 261 -13.30 -1.44 8.86
N LYS A 262 -13.68 -2.66 9.27
CA LYS A 262 -13.85 -2.98 10.69
C LYS A 262 -12.56 -2.71 11.50
N SER A 263 -11.42 -3.19 11.00
CA SER A 263 -10.15 -2.99 11.67
C SER A 263 -9.67 -1.54 11.68
N LEU A 264 -10.05 -0.72 10.68
CA LEU A 264 -9.81 0.72 10.70
C LEU A 264 -10.65 1.43 11.78
N ILE A 265 -11.93 1.06 11.93
CA ILE A 265 -12.84 1.61 12.95
C ILE A 265 -12.32 1.28 14.36
N GLU A 266 -11.89 0.03 14.57
CA GLU A 266 -11.37 -0.47 15.85
C GLU A 266 -9.91 -0.08 16.09
N GLN A 267 -9.22 0.47 15.08
CA GLN A 267 -7.78 0.71 15.06
C GLN A 267 -6.96 -0.54 15.45
N ASP A 268 -7.41 -1.71 15.02
CA ASP A 268 -6.71 -2.97 15.23
C ASP A 268 -5.46 -3.04 14.34
N THR A 269 -4.36 -2.52 14.87
CA THR A 269 -3.05 -2.50 14.20
C THR A 269 -2.55 -3.91 13.83
N GLN A 270 -2.94 -4.95 14.57
CA GLN A 270 -2.51 -6.31 14.25
C GLN A 270 -3.16 -6.79 12.95
N ILE A 271 -4.47 -6.62 12.81
CA ILE A 271 -5.21 -7.01 11.60
C ILE A 271 -4.85 -6.11 10.43
N ILE A 272 -4.77 -4.79 10.63
CA ILE A 272 -4.31 -3.82 9.61
C ILE A 272 -2.97 -4.28 9.00
N ARG A 273 -2.01 -4.65 9.86
CA ARG A 273 -0.69 -5.14 9.46
C ARG A 273 -0.74 -6.48 8.73
N LEU A 274 -1.71 -7.35 9.05
CA LEU A 274 -1.88 -8.63 8.37
C LEU A 274 -2.51 -8.48 6.97
N GLN A 275 -3.29 -7.43 6.75
CA GLN A 275 -3.90 -7.12 5.45
C GLN A 275 -2.98 -6.31 4.53
N GLY A 276 -2.16 -5.42 5.09
CA GLY A 276 -1.11 -4.72 4.33
C GLY A 276 -1.63 -3.73 3.28
N SER A 277 -2.87 -3.27 3.41
CA SER A 277 -3.53 -2.36 2.47
C SER A 277 -2.99 -0.94 2.55
N ARG A 278 -2.90 -0.25 1.40
CA ARG A 278 -2.58 1.18 1.35
C ARG A 278 -3.61 2.05 2.08
N HIS A 279 -4.88 1.63 2.12
CA HIS A 279 -5.95 2.42 2.72
C HIS A 279 -5.87 2.50 4.24
N ALA A 280 -4.95 1.76 4.87
CA ALA A 280 -4.66 1.87 6.30
C ALA A 280 -3.59 2.91 6.65
N VAL A 281 -2.86 3.44 5.66
CA VAL A 281 -1.82 4.45 5.88
C VAL A 281 -2.34 5.68 6.64
N PRO A 282 -3.52 6.25 6.34
CA PRO A 282 -4.04 7.38 7.10
C PRO A 282 -4.20 7.09 8.60
N THR A 283 -4.78 5.94 8.95
CA THR A 283 -4.94 5.52 10.35
C THR A 283 -3.59 5.32 11.04
N LEU A 284 -2.63 4.67 10.38
CA LEU A 284 -1.30 4.45 10.94
C LEU A 284 -0.51 5.76 11.10
N ASN A 285 -0.70 6.72 10.19
CA ASN A 285 -0.13 8.07 10.31
C ASN A 285 -0.70 8.78 11.54
N ALA A 286 -2.02 8.73 11.75
CA ALA A 286 -2.65 9.33 12.93
C ALA A 286 -2.10 8.75 14.24
N LEU A 287 -2.02 7.42 14.34
CA LEU A 287 -1.44 6.71 15.49
C LEU A 287 0.04 7.07 15.71
N LEU A 288 0.82 7.19 14.63
CA LEU A 288 2.21 7.61 14.70
C LEU A 288 2.34 9.05 15.22
N PHE A 289 1.53 9.99 14.72
CA PHE A 289 1.57 11.38 15.18
C PHE A 289 1.11 11.53 16.63
N GLU A 290 0.14 10.73 17.06
CA GLU A 290 -0.25 10.65 18.47
C GLU A 290 0.93 10.13 19.33
N ALA A 291 1.56 9.03 18.93
CA ALA A 291 2.73 8.48 19.63
C ALA A 291 3.89 9.49 19.70
N LEU A 292 4.12 10.25 18.62
CA LEU A 292 5.11 11.35 18.59
C LEU A 292 4.75 12.46 19.57
N SER A 293 3.49 12.87 19.63
CA SER A 293 3.01 13.88 20.57
C SER A 293 3.24 13.45 22.03
N GLN A 294 2.87 12.21 22.35
CA GLN A 294 3.06 11.62 23.69
C GLN A 294 4.54 11.42 24.04
N TYR A 295 5.39 11.09 23.07
CA TYR A 295 6.82 10.99 23.28
C TYR A 295 7.46 12.36 23.52
N ARG A 296 7.01 13.42 22.83
CA ARG A 296 7.54 14.77 23.06
C ARG A 296 7.27 15.29 24.47
N SER A 297 6.16 14.90 25.09
CA SER A 297 5.81 15.33 26.45
C SER A 297 6.50 14.53 27.56
N SER A 298 6.79 13.25 27.34
CA SER A 298 7.28 12.34 28.39
C SER A 298 8.68 11.73 28.14
N GLN A 299 9.11 11.66 26.88
CA GLN A 299 10.34 11.04 26.40
C GLN A 299 10.60 9.60 26.92
N SER A 300 9.55 8.85 27.26
CA SER A 300 9.71 7.51 27.82
C SER A 300 10.04 6.46 26.76
N SER A 301 10.74 5.40 27.18
CA SER A 301 11.08 4.26 26.31
C SER A 301 9.84 3.57 25.75
N ASP A 302 8.72 3.53 26.49
CA ASP A 302 7.49 2.91 26.02
C ASP A 302 6.84 3.70 24.90
N LYS A 303 6.81 5.03 25.01
CA LYS A 303 6.32 5.90 23.93
C LYS A 303 7.22 5.85 22.71
N TYR A 304 8.54 5.76 22.90
CA TYR A 304 9.47 5.52 21.79
C TYR A 304 9.19 4.17 21.09
N ARG A 305 8.91 3.10 21.83
CA ARG A 305 8.55 1.80 21.26
C ARG A 305 7.29 1.87 20.41
N GLN A 306 6.29 2.66 20.81
CA GLN A 306 5.08 2.88 20.00
C GLN A 306 5.41 3.51 18.64
N ILE A 307 6.29 4.52 18.60
CA ILE A 307 6.78 5.13 17.34
C ILE A 307 7.45 4.07 16.45
N VAL A 308 8.32 3.24 17.04
CA VAL A 308 9.00 2.16 16.31
C VAL A 308 8.00 1.17 15.72
N HIS A 309 6.95 0.80 16.46
CA HIS A 309 5.91 -0.10 15.98
C HIS A 309 5.12 0.51 14.81
N CYS A 310 4.65 1.75 14.92
CA CYS A 310 3.93 2.40 13.83
C CYS A 310 4.80 2.54 12.57
N LEU A 311 6.08 2.89 12.71
CA LEU A 311 7.00 2.97 11.57
C LEU A 311 7.24 1.60 10.93
N SER A 312 7.38 0.55 11.75
CA SER A 312 7.48 -0.82 11.27
C SER A 312 6.25 -1.23 10.47
N ASP A 313 5.05 -0.85 10.90
CA ASP A 313 3.80 -1.20 10.22
C ASP A 313 3.64 -0.44 8.90
N LEU A 314 3.97 0.86 8.88
CA LEU A 314 4.04 1.64 7.64
C LEU A 314 5.06 1.05 6.66
N THR A 315 6.26 0.71 7.14
CA THR A 315 7.33 0.08 6.35
C THR A 315 6.94 -1.33 5.88
N LEU A 316 6.00 -1.99 6.54
CA LEU A 316 5.47 -3.26 6.05
C LEU A 316 4.47 -3.04 4.92
N ILE A 317 3.59 -2.06 5.02
CA ILE A 317 2.61 -1.72 3.97
C ILE A 317 3.34 -1.22 2.72
N ARG A 318 4.34 -0.35 2.87
CA ARG A 318 5.14 0.25 1.78
C ARG A 318 4.35 1.02 0.71
N SER A 319 3.23 1.62 1.05
CA SER A 319 2.49 2.46 0.09
C SER A 319 3.20 3.80 -0.12
N PRO A 320 3.28 4.32 -1.36
CA PRO A 320 3.70 5.70 -1.64
C PRO A 320 2.96 6.76 -0.81
N ASP A 321 1.73 6.47 -0.36
CA ASP A 321 0.92 7.37 0.49
C ASP A 321 1.60 7.72 1.83
N SER A 322 2.65 6.98 2.22
CA SER A 322 3.41 7.24 3.44
C SER A 322 4.60 8.19 3.27
N PHE A 323 4.95 8.58 2.03
CA PHE A 323 6.15 9.41 1.78
C PHE A 323 6.12 10.76 2.48
N THR A 324 4.98 11.47 2.44
CA THR A 324 4.82 12.75 3.14
C THR A 324 5.08 12.61 4.64
N THR A 325 4.61 11.52 5.26
CA THR A 325 4.88 11.23 6.67
C THR A 325 6.36 11.06 6.91
N TYR A 326 7.05 10.25 6.12
CA TYR A 326 8.49 10.05 6.30
C TYR A 326 9.29 11.34 6.07
N GLU A 327 8.94 12.15 5.08
CA GLU A 327 9.56 13.46 4.85
C GLU A 327 9.43 14.37 6.07
N ILE A 328 8.26 14.38 6.73
CA ILE A 328 8.08 15.11 7.99
C ILE A 328 9.03 14.55 9.07
N LEU A 329 9.10 13.23 9.20
CA LEU A 329 9.92 12.58 10.23
C LEU A 329 11.42 12.77 10.04
N THR A 330 11.92 12.75 8.80
CA THR A 330 13.34 12.94 8.50
C THR A 330 13.81 14.37 8.78
N ASN A 331 12.89 15.33 8.83
CA ASN A 331 13.15 16.73 9.16
C ASN A 331 12.96 17.05 10.65
N LEU A 332 12.67 16.07 11.50
CA LEU A 332 12.60 16.28 12.94
C LEU A 332 13.99 16.54 13.55
N ARG A 333 14.00 17.29 14.66
CA ARG A 333 15.22 17.55 15.44
C ARG A 333 15.69 16.31 16.22
N ASP A 334 14.79 15.40 16.52
CA ASP A 334 15.12 14.18 17.27
C ASP A 334 15.84 13.17 16.37
N LEU A 335 17.15 13.05 16.56
CA LEU A 335 17.98 12.18 15.75
C LEU A 335 17.56 10.71 15.81
N ARG A 336 17.01 10.22 16.92
CA ARG A 336 16.61 8.80 17.04
C ARG A 336 15.46 8.50 16.08
N ILE A 337 14.48 9.39 16.04
CA ILE A 337 13.32 9.29 15.16
C ILE A 337 13.73 9.53 13.71
N THR A 338 14.55 10.56 13.46
CA THR A 338 15.06 10.91 12.13
C THR A 338 15.84 9.74 11.52
N THR A 339 16.80 9.15 12.22
CA THR A 339 17.58 8.02 11.69
C THR A 339 16.73 6.78 11.44
N LEU A 340 15.70 6.56 12.25
CA LEU A 340 14.76 5.46 12.07
C LEU A 340 13.90 5.67 10.82
N ALA A 341 13.40 6.89 10.60
CA ALA A 341 12.64 7.26 9.40
C ALA A 341 13.48 7.15 8.12
N ILE A 342 14.74 7.59 8.15
CA ILE A 342 15.70 7.41 7.03
C ILE A 342 15.88 5.93 6.71
N SER A 343 16.10 5.10 7.74
CA SER A 343 16.27 3.65 7.58
C SER A 343 15.01 3.00 7.00
N ALA A 344 13.82 3.41 7.45
CA ALA A 344 12.55 2.96 6.92
C ALA A 344 12.37 3.34 5.44
N LEU A 345 12.64 4.61 5.07
CA LEU A 345 12.62 5.09 3.67
C LEU A 345 13.53 4.28 2.75
N GLY A 346 14.70 3.84 3.24
CA GLY A 346 15.60 2.95 2.50
C GLY A 346 14.96 1.64 2.05
N ASN A 347 13.80 1.26 2.58
CA ASN A 347 13.03 0.07 2.20
C ASN A 347 11.90 0.34 1.21
N TYR A 348 11.78 1.56 0.71
CA TYR A 348 10.87 1.94 -0.37
C TYR A 348 11.65 2.07 -1.68
N TYR A 349 11.29 1.25 -2.66
CA TYR A 349 11.99 1.16 -3.95
C TYR A 349 11.25 2.02 -5.00
N HIS A 350 11.22 3.33 -4.74
CA HIS A 350 10.48 4.30 -5.52
C HIS A 350 11.29 5.58 -5.70
N ASP A 351 11.08 6.29 -6.81
CA ASP A 351 11.83 7.50 -7.15
C ASP A 351 11.63 8.61 -6.11
N SER A 352 10.40 8.79 -5.60
CA SER A 352 10.10 9.75 -4.53
C SER A 352 10.87 9.46 -3.23
N ALA A 353 11.00 8.19 -2.83
CA ALA A 353 11.78 7.83 -1.65
C ALA A 353 13.27 8.13 -1.85
N THR A 354 13.77 7.88 -3.07
CA THR A 354 15.14 8.22 -3.46
C THR A 354 15.37 9.72 -3.41
N ALA A 355 14.43 10.51 -3.94
CA ALA A 355 14.48 11.97 -3.93
C ALA A 355 14.53 12.53 -2.50
N ILE A 356 13.64 12.08 -1.60
CA ILE A 356 13.64 12.52 -0.19
C ILE A 356 15.00 12.25 0.48
N LEU A 357 15.60 11.09 0.25
CA LEU A 357 16.90 10.74 0.82
C LEU A 357 18.05 11.59 0.25
N ILE A 358 18.02 11.88 -1.06
CA ILE A 358 18.98 12.75 -1.73
C ILE A 358 18.85 14.18 -1.18
N ASP A 359 17.63 14.72 -1.11
CA ASP A 359 17.38 16.09 -0.65
C ASP A 359 17.88 16.26 0.79
N LEU A 360 17.57 15.30 1.66
CA LEU A 360 18.06 15.27 3.04
C LEU A 360 19.59 15.26 3.10
N LEU A 361 20.22 14.40 2.29
CA LEU A 361 21.67 14.28 2.21
C LEU A 361 22.31 15.57 1.68
N CYS A 362 21.74 16.23 0.68
CA CYS A 362 22.28 17.47 0.11
C CYS A 362 22.05 18.69 1.01
N ALA A 363 21.00 18.69 1.85
CA ALA A 363 20.70 19.78 2.77
C ALA A 363 21.54 19.74 4.05
N THR A 364 21.83 18.55 4.58
CA THR A 364 22.41 18.36 5.92
C THR A 364 23.94 18.49 5.98
N ARG A 365 24.46 18.84 7.17
CA ARG A 365 25.88 18.73 7.55
C ARG A 365 26.11 17.71 8.67
N MET A 366 25.04 17.08 9.16
CA MET A 366 25.11 16.18 10.30
C MET A 366 25.60 14.80 9.85
N LYS A 367 26.78 14.40 10.30
CA LYS A 367 27.43 13.13 9.91
C LYS A 367 26.54 11.90 10.07
N TRP A 368 25.76 11.83 11.15
CA TRP A 368 24.84 10.71 11.40
C TRP A 368 23.71 10.61 10.36
N ILE A 369 23.17 11.75 9.93
CA ILE A 369 22.14 11.78 8.88
C ILE A 369 22.76 11.43 7.53
N ILE A 370 23.95 11.96 7.22
CA ILE A 370 24.67 11.62 5.98
C ILE A 370 24.89 10.11 5.90
N GLN A 371 25.41 9.50 6.97
CA GLN A 371 25.65 8.06 7.00
C GLN A 371 24.36 7.24 6.86
N ALA A 372 23.32 7.58 7.61
CA ALA A 372 22.03 6.87 7.53
C ALA A 372 21.41 6.99 6.12
N SER A 373 21.48 8.16 5.49
CA SER A 373 20.97 8.38 4.14
C SER A 373 21.77 7.59 3.10
N LEU A 374 23.09 7.52 3.23
CA LEU A 374 23.94 6.72 2.34
C LEU A 374 23.64 5.22 2.47
N GLU A 375 23.44 4.71 3.69
CA GLU A 375 23.04 3.32 3.94
C GLU A 375 21.65 3.01 3.34
N ALA A 376 20.70 3.93 3.51
CA ALA A 376 19.36 3.82 2.93
C ALA A 376 19.39 3.84 1.39
N LEU A 377 20.12 4.77 0.78
CA LEU A 377 20.31 4.85 -0.67
C LEU A 377 21.04 3.61 -1.21
N SER A 378 22.02 3.09 -0.47
CA SER A 378 22.70 1.83 -0.81
C SER A 378 21.71 0.67 -0.90
N ASN A 379 20.77 0.58 0.04
CA ASN A 379 19.75 -0.46 0.01
C ASN A 379 18.80 -0.28 -1.18
N GLN A 380 18.41 0.96 -1.51
CA GLN A 380 17.58 1.25 -2.68
C GLN A 380 18.29 0.86 -3.99
N ILE A 381 19.54 1.27 -4.22
CA ILE A 381 20.27 1.00 -5.47
C ILE A 381 20.36 -0.51 -5.76
N LYS A 382 20.50 -1.35 -4.73
CA LYS A 382 20.60 -2.82 -4.87
C LYS A 382 19.35 -3.44 -5.47
N LYS A 383 18.18 -2.85 -5.27
CA LYS A 383 16.88 -3.41 -5.71
C LYS A 383 16.09 -2.51 -6.66
N HIS A 384 16.53 -1.25 -6.81
CA HIS A 384 16.02 -0.22 -7.70
C HIS A 384 17.20 0.47 -8.42
N PRO A 385 17.79 -0.17 -9.45
CA PRO A 385 18.96 0.37 -10.14
C PRO A 385 18.73 1.76 -10.75
N GLN A 386 17.49 2.14 -11.02
CA GLN A 386 17.11 3.44 -11.58
C GLN A 386 17.37 4.59 -10.61
N ALA A 387 17.45 4.33 -9.30
CA ALA A 387 17.91 5.31 -8.31
C ALA A 387 19.26 5.94 -8.69
N LYS A 388 20.11 5.21 -9.43
CA LYS A 388 21.39 5.72 -9.94
C LYS A 388 21.23 6.98 -10.79
N TYR A 389 20.15 7.09 -11.58
CA TYR A 389 19.92 8.27 -12.42
C TYR A 389 19.64 9.51 -11.56
N SER A 390 18.78 9.38 -10.54
CA SER A 390 18.49 10.47 -9.61
C SER A 390 19.72 10.90 -8.82
N ILE A 391 20.56 9.94 -8.40
CA ILE A 391 21.81 10.25 -7.68
C ILE A 391 22.81 10.99 -8.59
N LYS A 392 22.95 10.58 -9.87
CA LYS A 392 23.79 11.31 -10.83
C LYS A 392 23.30 12.73 -11.04
N ALA A 393 22.00 12.92 -11.24
CA ALA A 393 21.41 14.25 -11.39
C ALA A 393 21.67 15.15 -10.17
N ALA A 394 21.69 14.58 -8.96
CA ALA A 394 22.00 15.31 -7.73
C ALA A 394 23.50 15.70 -7.61
N ILE A 395 24.40 14.84 -8.08
CA ILE A 395 25.83 15.17 -8.17
C ILE A 395 26.03 16.35 -9.12
N ASP A 396 25.40 16.28 -10.31
CA ASP A 396 25.52 17.30 -11.35
C ASP A 396 24.89 18.65 -10.95
N SER A 397 23.87 18.63 -10.07
CA SER A 397 23.18 19.83 -9.58
C SER A 397 23.86 20.54 -8.40
N GLY A 398 25.04 20.08 -7.96
CA GLY A 398 25.83 20.74 -6.92
C GLY A 398 25.46 20.36 -5.48
N CYS A 399 25.04 19.11 -5.26
CA CYS A 399 24.84 18.57 -3.92
C CYS A 399 26.08 18.78 -3.03
N LYS A 400 25.89 19.27 -1.79
CA LYS A 400 27.00 19.55 -0.85
C LYS A 400 27.85 18.31 -0.53
N ASN A 401 27.23 17.14 -0.50
CA ASN A 401 27.87 15.86 -0.20
C ASN A 401 28.05 15.00 -1.48
N ALA A 402 28.28 15.64 -2.63
CA ALA A 402 28.45 14.96 -3.92
C ALA A 402 29.55 13.88 -3.90
N GLY A 403 30.66 14.09 -3.19
CA GLY A 403 31.74 13.10 -3.08
C GLY A 403 31.29 11.77 -2.46
N ASP A 404 30.38 11.81 -1.48
CA ASP A 404 29.81 10.59 -0.88
C ASP A 404 28.88 9.86 -1.86
N LEU A 405 28.08 10.63 -2.62
CA LEU A 405 27.21 10.08 -3.67
C LEU A 405 28.01 9.45 -4.82
N GLU A 406 29.13 10.08 -5.22
CA GLU A 406 30.05 9.51 -6.21
C GLU A 406 30.65 8.19 -5.73
N HIS A 407 31.08 8.12 -4.47
CA HIS A 407 31.58 6.89 -3.89
C HIS A 407 30.52 5.80 -3.87
N LEU A 408 29.28 6.14 -3.50
CA LEU A 408 28.15 5.21 -3.50
C LEU A 408 27.88 4.65 -4.91
N ILE A 409 27.87 5.50 -5.94
CA ILE A 409 27.74 5.05 -7.34
C ILE A 409 28.91 4.15 -7.73
N LYS A 410 30.16 4.49 -7.40
CA LYS A 410 31.32 3.65 -7.74
C LYS A 410 31.23 2.25 -7.13
N GLN A 411 30.73 2.14 -5.90
CA GLN A 411 30.58 0.87 -5.19
C GLN A 411 29.49 -0.04 -5.80
N TYR A 412 28.37 0.54 -6.26
CA TYR A 412 27.21 -0.21 -6.75
C TYR A 412 26.95 -0.03 -8.26
N GLY A 413 27.89 0.59 -8.97
CA GLY A 413 27.77 1.04 -10.36
C GLY A 413 28.20 0.04 -11.43
N LYS A 414 28.62 -1.17 -11.03
CA LYS A 414 28.91 -2.27 -11.96
C LYS A 414 27.65 -3.06 -12.30
#